data_AF-A0A1H7QR36-F1
#
_entry.id   AF-A0A1H7QR36-F1
#
_cell.length_a   1.000
_cell.length_b   1.000
_cell.length_c   1.000
_cell.angle_alpha   90.00
_cell.angle_beta   90.00
_cell.angle_gamma   90.00
#
_symmetry.space_group_name_H-M   'P 1'
#
loop_
_entity.id
_entity.type
_entity.pdbx_description
1 polymer ?
#
loop_
_entity_poly.entity_id
_entity_poly.type
_entity_poly.pdbx_seq_one_letter_code
_entity_poly.pdbx_strand_id
1 'polypeptide(L)'
;MDFSPIIAPLWTTVSWLIPLMLVIGLLQTPWAKGYIGELVVRLIARIKLDQHTYRRLHNVTLNTPDGTTQIDHVFLSPYGIFVLETKNMRGWIFGSEKQAQWTQKLYQRSFKFQNPLRQNYKHLKALEATLGVNPEHLHSLISFVGGSTFKTAMPANVTQGIGFIRYIQSFQQLVFSATEVDALLHTLQTGRRAPTLATHREHVQNLKRRSDPTAERLCPKCGSALLIRTVKSGAKAGQQFWGCSGFPKCRTMQSF
;
A
#
# COMPACT_ATOMS: atom_id res chain seq x y z
N MET A 1 6.49 2.53 -58.06
CA MET A 1 5.63 1.35 -57.85
C MET A 1 4.59 1.72 -56.82
N ASP A 2 3.30 1.52 -57.12
CA ASP A 2 2.20 1.84 -56.22
C ASP A 2 1.86 0.60 -55.37
N PHE A 3 2.07 0.70 -54.06
CA PHE A 3 1.85 -0.39 -53.10
C PHE A 3 0.46 -0.33 -52.43
N SER A 4 -0.35 0.69 -52.77
CA SER A 4 -1.70 0.90 -52.22
C SER A 4 -2.62 -0.33 -52.27
N PRO A 5 -2.68 -1.14 -53.36
CA PRO A 5 -3.57 -2.31 -53.40
C PRO A 5 -3.15 -3.44 -52.44
N ILE A 6 -1.89 -3.46 -51.98
CA ILE A 6 -1.39 -4.44 -51.01
C ILE A 6 -1.54 -3.92 -49.57
N ILE A 7 -1.33 -2.61 -49.36
CA ILE A 7 -1.38 -1.98 -48.03
C ILE A 7 -2.81 -1.81 -47.52
N ALA A 8 -3.77 -1.44 -48.39
CA ALA A 8 -5.14 -1.15 -47.98
C ALA A 8 -5.87 -2.37 -47.37
N PRO A 9 -5.84 -3.59 -47.95
CA PRO A 9 -6.45 -4.76 -47.34
C PRO A 9 -5.78 -5.13 -46.01
N LEU A 10 -4.45 -5.08 -45.95
CA LEU A 10 -3.67 -5.39 -44.75
C LEU A 10 -4.00 -4.43 -43.59
N TRP A 11 -4.15 -3.13 -43.87
CA TRP A 11 -4.52 -2.13 -42.88
C TRP A 11 -5.93 -2.37 -42.30
N THR A 12 -6.91 -2.71 -43.14
CA THR A 12 -8.25 -3.06 -42.63
C THR A 12 -8.24 -4.29 -41.72
N THR A 13 -7.41 -5.29 -42.03
CA THR A 13 -7.26 -6.50 -41.20
C THR A 13 -6.43 -6.33 -39.94
N VAL A 14 -5.59 -5.30 -39.81
CA VAL A 14 -4.72 -5.10 -38.63
C VAL A 14 -5.19 -3.93 -37.77
N SER A 15 -5.95 -2.98 -38.33
CA SER A 15 -6.45 -1.80 -37.61
C SER A 15 -7.35 -2.13 -36.41
N TRP A 16 -8.10 -3.24 -36.43
CA TRP A 16 -8.89 -3.69 -35.26
C TRP A 16 -8.01 -4.18 -34.10
N LEU A 17 -6.74 -4.52 -34.34
CA LEU A 17 -5.76 -4.83 -33.30
C LEU A 17 -5.25 -3.57 -32.59
N ILE A 18 -5.40 -2.38 -33.17
CA ILE A 18 -4.90 -1.13 -32.58
C ILE A 18 -5.65 -0.82 -31.26
N PRO A 19 -6.99 -0.82 -31.20
CA PRO A 19 -7.72 -0.68 -29.93
C PRO A 19 -7.33 -1.76 -28.92
N LEU A 20 -7.15 -3.02 -29.36
CA LEU A 20 -6.74 -4.11 -28.50
C LEU A 20 -5.33 -3.89 -27.92
N MET A 21 -4.37 -3.47 -28.74
CA MET A 21 -3.02 -3.13 -28.30
C MET A 21 -3.00 -1.91 -27.37
N LEU A 22 -3.85 -0.91 -27.60
CA LEU A 22 -4.00 0.24 -26.70
C LEU A 22 -4.57 -0.18 -25.34
N VAL A 23 -5.59 -1.06 -25.32
CA VAL A 23 -6.15 -1.63 -24.08
C VAL A 23 -5.10 -2.48 -23.36
N ILE A 24 -4.38 -3.35 -24.07
CA ILE A 24 -3.28 -4.15 -23.50
C ILE A 24 -2.19 -3.24 -22.93
N GLY A 25 -1.79 -2.19 -23.65
CA GLY A 25 -0.82 -1.20 -23.20
C GLY A 25 -1.26 -0.49 -21.91
N LEU A 26 -2.54 -0.10 -21.83
CA LEU A 26 -3.12 0.53 -20.62
C LEU A 26 -3.10 -0.40 -19.41
N LEU A 27 -3.39 -1.70 -19.60
CA LEU A 27 -3.35 -2.72 -18.54
C LEU A 27 -1.94 -2.99 -18.03
N GLN A 28 -0.89 -2.68 -18.80
CA GLN A 28 0.49 -2.86 -18.38
C GLN A 28 1.02 -1.73 -17.49
N THR A 29 0.27 -0.62 -17.35
CA THR A 29 0.67 0.51 -16.50
C THR A 29 0.76 0.10 -15.02
N PRO A 30 1.67 0.71 -14.22
CA PRO A 30 1.79 0.41 -12.78
C PRO A 30 0.49 0.62 -12.00
N TRP A 31 -0.26 1.66 -12.36
CA TRP A 31 -1.56 1.96 -11.76
C TRP A 31 -2.60 0.85 -12.04
N ALA A 32 -2.73 0.42 -13.30
CA ALA A 32 -3.65 -0.65 -13.66
C ALA A 32 -3.29 -1.97 -12.96
N LYS A 33 -1.99 -2.28 -12.85
CA LYS A 33 -1.52 -3.44 -12.09
C LYS A 33 -1.91 -3.35 -10.61
N GLY A 34 -1.76 -2.19 -9.98
CA GLY A 34 -2.23 -1.97 -8.60
C GLY A 34 -3.72 -2.29 -8.46
N TYR A 35 -4.54 -1.66 -9.30
CA TYR A 35 -6.00 -1.82 -9.29
C TYR A 35 -6.45 -3.27 -9.51
N ILE A 36 -5.84 -4.00 -10.45
CA ILE A 36 -6.14 -5.42 -10.70
C ILE A 36 -5.86 -6.26 -9.43
N GLY A 37 -4.76 -5.99 -8.74
CA GLY A 37 -4.42 -6.69 -7.51
C GLY A 37 -5.48 -6.50 -6.44
N GLU A 38 -5.87 -5.24 -6.18
CA GLU A 38 -6.93 -4.92 -5.23
C GLU A 38 -8.25 -5.57 -5.61
N LEU A 39 -8.63 -5.59 -6.90
CA LEU A 39 -9.86 -6.20 -7.38
C LEU A 39 -9.88 -7.72 -7.12
N VAL A 40 -8.76 -8.40 -7.37
CA VAL A 40 -8.60 -9.83 -7.07
C VAL A 40 -8.80 -10.10 -5.58
N VAL A 41 -8.18 -9.31 -4.70
CA VAL A 41 -8.34 -9.45 -3.25
C VAL A 41 -9.80 -9.23 -2.84
N ARG A 42 -10.48 -8.20 -3.37
CA ARG A 42 -11.90 -7.93 -3.09
C ARG A 42 -12.79 -9.11 -3.47
N LEU A 43 -12.57 -9.67 -4.66
CA LEU A 43 -13.36 -10.81 -5.14
C LEU A 43 -13.15 -12.04 -4.26
N ILE A 44 -11.90 -12.40 -3.97
CA ILE A 44 -11.58 -13.55 -3.11
C ILE A 44 -12.17 -13.35 -1.72
N ALA A 45 -12.00 -12.17 -1.12
CA ALA A 45 -12.51 -11.87 0.21
C ALA A 45 -14.04 -11.91 0.25
N ARG A 46 -14.73 -11.41 -0.78
CA ARG A 46 -16.20 -11.49 -0.87
C ARG A 46 -16.71 -12.93 -0.91
N ILE A 47 -15.98 -13.82 -1.55
CA ILE A 47 -16.37 -15.24 -1.68
C ILE A 47 -16.02 -16.03 -0.41
N LYS A 48 -14.89 -15.72 0.24
CA LYS A 48 -14.31 -16.56 1.30
C LYS A 48 -14.52 -16.04 2.73
N LEU A 49 -14.82 -14.75 2.90
CA LEU A 49 -15.10 -14.16 4.22
C LEU A 49 -16.57 -13.80 4.29
N ASP A 50 -17.30 -14.44 5.20
CA ASP A 50 -18.70 -14.15 5.43
C ASP A 50 -18.91 -12.66 5.77
N GLN A 51 -19.95 -12.05 5.22
CA GLN A 51 -20.21 -10.62 5.37
C GLN A 51 -20.80 -10.23 6.73
N HIS A 52 -21.47 -11.18 7.40
CA HIS A 52 -22.03 -11.01 8.72
C HIS A 52 -20.96 -11.15 9.81
N THR A 53 -19.87 -11.87 9.55
CA THR A 53 -18.70 -11.91 10.45
C THR A 53 -17.65 -10.85 10.11
N TYR A 54 -17.35 -10.62 8.83
CA TYR A 54 -16.29 -9.73 8.38
C TYR A 54 -16.86 -8.54 7.60
N ARG A 55 -17.04 -7.40 8.29
CA ARG A 55 -17.38 -6.13 7.65
C ARG A 55 -16.18 -5.62 6.86
N ARG A 56 -16.41 -5.22 5.62
CA ARG A 56 -15.35 -4.88 4.66
C ARG A 56 -15.40 -3.42 4.28
N LEU A 57 -14.24 -2.77 4.33
CA LEU A 57 -14.04 -1.45 3.75
C LEU A 57 -12.81 -1.48 2.84
N HIS A 58 -12.91 -0.80 1.71
CA HIS A 58 -11.85 -0.72 0.71
C HIS A 58 -11.52 0.74 0.40
N ASN A 59 -10.25 0.97 0.03
CA ASN A 59 -9.69 2.27 -0.31
C ASN A 59 -10.02 3.32 0.75
N VAL A 60 -9.71 3.00 2.00
CA VAL A 60 -9.98 3.85 3.17
C VAL A 60 -8.88 4.89 3.28
N THR A 61 -9.20 6.15 3.00
CA THR A 61 -8.25 7.25 3.15
C THR A 61 -8.47 7.93 4.49
N LEU A 62 -7.44 7.92 5.34
CA LEU A 62 -7.43 8.54 6.66
C LEU A 62 -6.46 9.73 6.69
N ASN A 63 -6.78 10.70 7.53
CA ASN A 63 -5.88 11.81 7.83
C ASN A 63 -4.76 11.34 8.75
N THR A 64 -3.56 11.85 8.52
CA THR A 64 -2.39 11.64 9.37
C THR A 64 -1.75 12.99 9.69
N PRO A 65 -0.96 13.12 10.78
CA PRO A 65 -0.31 14.39 11.11
C PRO A 65 0.57 14.96 9.99
N ASP A 66 1.12 14.10 9.14
CA ASP A 66 1.94 14.46 7.99
C ASP A 66 1.15 14.53 6.66
N GLY A 67 -0.18 14.39 6.66
CA GLY A 67 -1.07 14.45 5.48
C GLY A 67 -2.15 13.34 5.45
N THR A 68 -2.02 12.36 4.56
CA THR A 68 -2.99 11.25 4.45
C THR A 68 -2.31 9.89 4.32
N THR A 69 -3.06 8.84 4.60
CA THR A 69 -2.71 7.45 4.29
C THR A 69 -3.91 6.74 3.67
N GLN A 70 -3.68 5.96 2.62
CA GLN A 70 -4.71 5.14 1.99
C GLN A 70 -4.47 3.68 2.34
N ILE A 71 -5.49 3.02 2.86
CA ILE A 71 -5.50 1.61 3.22
C ILE A 71 -6.30 0.86 2.16
N ASP A 72 -5.70 -0.15 1.54
CA ASP A 72 -6.35 -0.90 0.45
C ASP A 72 -7.60 -1.64 0.94
N HIS A 73 -7.46 -2.40 2.04
CA HIS A 73 -8.56 -3.15 2.62
C HIS A 73 -8.50 -3.18 4.15
N VAL A 74 -9.65 -2.96 4.79
CA VAL A 74 -9.86 -3.15 6.22
C VAL A 74 -10.99 -4.16 6.42
N PHE A 75 -10.74 -5.18 7.23
CA PHE A 75 -11.73 -6.17 7.64
C PHE A 75 -11.96 -6.02 9.15
N LEU A 76 -13.18 -5.68 9.54
CA LEU A 76 -13.61 -5.59 10.94
C LEU A 76 -14.39 -6.87 11.27
N SER A 77 -14.04 -7.52 12.39
CA SER A 77 -14.68 -8.76 12.81
C SER A 77 -14.64 -8.91 14.33
N PRO A 78 -15.44 -9.83 14.90
CA PRO A 78 -15.34 -10.19 16.32
C PRO A 78 -13.94 -10.64 16.76
N TYR A 79 -13.11 -11.13 15.82
CA TYR A 79 -11.80 -11.72 16.09
C TYR A 79 -10.63 -10.73 15.97
N GLY A 80 -10.92 -9.48 15.61
CA GLY A 80 -9.92 -8.45 15.39
C GLY A 80 -10.16 -7.63 14.13
N ILE A 81 -9.27 -6.67 13.92
CA ILE A 81 -9.28 -5.74 12.79
C ILE A 81 -8.06 -6.03 11.92
N PHE A 82 -8.29 -6.45 10.68
CA PHE A 82 -7.23 -6.82 9.75
C PHE A 82 -7.01 -5.70 8.74
N VAL A 83 -5.79 -5.18 8.72
CA VAL A 83 -5.36 -4.12 7.80
C VAL A 83 -4.52 -4.79 6.72
N LEU A 84 -5.08 -4.92 5.52
CA LEU A 84 -4.47 -5.64 4.41
C LEU A 84 -3.94 -4.67 3.36
N GLU A 85 -2.63 -4.77 3.11
CA GLU A 85 -1.90 -4.09 2.02
C GLU A 85 -1.71 -5.06 0.85
N THR A 86 -2.06 -4.61 -0.36
CA THR A 86 -1.99 -5.44 -1.57
C THR A 86 -0.77 -5.10 -2.42
N LYS A 87 0.02 -6.11 -2.79
CA LYS A 87 1.13 -5.98 -3.73
C LYS A 87 0.91 -6.87 -4.95
N ASN A 88 0.58 -6.26 -6.09
CA ASN A 88 0.51 -6.98 -7.36
C ASN A 88 1.89 -7.03 -8.05
N MET A 89 2.74 -7.96 -7.62
CA MET A 89 4.14 -8.08 -8.07
C MET A 89 4.45 -9.48 -8.57
N ARG A 90 5.31 -9.55 -9.60
CA ARG A 90 5.84 -10.78 -10.22
C ARG A 90 7.31 -10.99 -9.85
N GLY A 91 7.84 -12.17 -10.17
CA GLY A 91 9.26 -12.45 -10.04
C GLY A 91 9.68 -12.74 -8.60
N TRP A 92 10.97 -12.59 -8.30
CA TRP A 92 11.50 -12.92 -6.99
C TRP A 92 11.49 -11.72 -6.06
N ILE A 93 11.08 -11.94 -4.82
CA ILE A 93 11.03 -10.91 -3.78
C ILE A 93 12.02 -11.28 -2.69
N PHE A 94 12.89 -10.33 -2.35
CA PHE A 94 13.89 -10.42 -1.30
C PHE A 94 13.63 -9.32 -0.28
N GLY A 95 13.58 -9.68 0.99
CA GLY A 95 13.31 -8.73 2.05
C GLY A 95 13.27 -9.37 3.43
N SER A 96 13.33 -8.54 4.47
CA SER A 96 13.02 -8.94 5.84
C SER A 96 12.25 -7.83 6.56
N GLU A 97 11.63 -8.17 7.69
CA GLU A 97 10.83 -7.24 8.49
C GLU A 97 11.58 -5.96 8.88
N LYS A 98 12.86 -6.10 9.22
CA LYS A 98 13.70 -5.00 9.72
C LYS A 98 14.22 -4.07 8.63
N GLN A 99 14.21 -4.50 7.36
CA GLN A 99 14.73 -3.70 6.25
C GLN A 99 13.76 -2.56 5.86
N ALA A 100 14.30 -1.39 5.52
CA ALA A 100 13.48 -0.26 5.10
C ALA A 100 12.89 -0.45 3.69
N GLN A 101 13.64 -1.11 2.82
CA GLN A 101 13.31 -1.36 1.42
C GLN A 101 13.52 -2.84 1.13
N TRP A 102 12.65 -3.40 0.29
CA TRP A 102 12.77 -4.75 -0.26
C TRP A 102 13.20 -4.67 -1.72
N THR A 103 13.63 -5.81 -2.27
CA THR A 103 14.09 -5.91 -3.66
C THR A 103 13.21 -6.88 -4.43
N GLN A 104 12.72 -6.44 -5.57
CA GLN A 104 12.09 -7.28 -6.58
C GLN A 104 13.12 -7.55 -7.68
N LYS A 105 13.33 -8.82 -8.02
CA LYS A 105 14.10 -9.24 -9.21
C LYS A 105 13.13 -9.77 -10.26
N LEU A 106 13.09 -9.07 -11.39
CA LEU A 106 12.30 -9.44 -12.57
C LEU A 106 13.26 -9.69 -13.74
N TYR A 107 13.47 -10.96 -14.07
CA TYR A 107 14.50 -11.41 -15.00
C TYR A 107 15.89 -10.90 -14.56
N GLN A 108 16.57 -10.13 -15.42
CA GLN A 108 17.89 -9.56 -15.14
C GLN A 108 17.82 -8.21 -14.41
N ARG A 109 16.63 -7.62 -14.23
CA ARG A 109 16.46 -6.29 -13.61
C ARG A 109 16.08 -6.42 -12.14
N SER A 110 16.65 -5.53 -11.31
CA SER A 110 16.33 -5.45 -9.88
C SER A 110 15.78 -4.07 -9.54
N PHE A 111 14.68 -4.04 -8.79
CA PHE A 111 13.98 -2.83 -8.38
C PHE A 111 13.82 -2.84 -6.88
N LYS A 112 14.20 -1.73 -6.22
CA LYS A 112 13.93 -1.54 -4.80
C LYS A 112 12.56 -0.91 -4.62
N PHE A 113 11.86 -1.31 -3.56
CA PHE A 113 10.56 -0.75 -3.19
C PHE A 113 10.42 -0.71 -1.67
N GLN A 114 9.54 0.16 -1.17
CA GLN A 114 9.33 0.29 0.25
C GLN A 114 8.85 -1.03 0.86
N ASN A 115 9.41 -1.39 2.02
CA ASN A 115 8.96 -2.57 2.74
C ASN A 115 7.44 -2.42 3.07
N PRO A 116 6.58 -3.33 2.59
CA PRO A 116 5.14 -3.23 2.73
C PRO A 116 4.69 -3.34 4.20
N LEU A 117 5.44 -4.05 5.06
CA LEU A 117 5.15 -4.11 6.50
C LEU A 117 5.29 -2.74 7.16
N ARG A 118 6.30 -1.96 6.76
CA ARG A 118 6.53 -0.61 7.29
C ARG A 118 5.48 0.37 6.77
N GLN A 119 5.04 0.19 5.52
CA GLN A 119 3.92 0.95 4.97
C GLN A 119 2.65 0.64 5.77
N ASN A 120 2.34 -0.65 5.95
CA ASN A 120 1.15 -1.08 6.67
C ASN A 120 1.17 -0.67 8.15
N TYR A 121 2.33 -0.62 8.80
CA TYR A 121 2.44 -0.06 10.15
C TYR A 121 1.90 1.38 10.25
N LYS A 122 2.12 2.23 9.24
CA LYS A 122 1.53 3.58 9.20
C LYS A 122 0.00 3.52 9.07
N HIS A 123 -0.53 2.57 8.30
CA HIS A 123 -1.97 2.32 8.19
C HIS A 123 -2.57 1.90 9.54
N LEU A 124 -1.91 0.97 10.24
CA LEU A 124 -2.31 0.56 11.59
C LEU A 124 -2.35 1.75 12.55
N LYS A 125 -1.31 2.60 12.56
CA LYS A 125 -1.27 3.78 13.45
C LYS A 125 -2.34 4.82 13.13
N ALA A 126 -2.67 5.03 11.85
CA ALA A 126 -3.77 5.90 11.48
C ALA A 126 -5.12 5.32 11.91
N LEU A 127 -5.29 4.01 11.77
CA LEU A 127 -6.51 3.31 12.15
C LEU A 127 -6.70 3.26 13.67
N GLU A 128 -5.63 3.00 14.42
CA GLU A 128 -5.57 3.09 15.88
C GLU A 128 -6.04 4.46 16.37
N ALA A 129 -5.48 5.54 15.81
CA ALA A 129 -5.86 6.91 16.15
C ALA A 129 -7.31 7.25 15.78
N THR A 130 -7.84 6.66 14.71
CA THR A 130 -9.21 6.91 14.24
C THR A 130 -10.24 6.14 15.06
N LEU A 131 -9.93 4.90 15.45
CA LEU A 131 -10.88 4.00 16.12
C LEU A 131 -10.74 3.99 17.64
N GLY A 132 -9.61 4.44 18.20
CA GLY A 132 -9.36 4.40 19.64
C GLY A 132 -9.24 2.99 20.19
N VAL A 133 -8.80 2.03 19.39
CA VAL A 133 -8.71 0.60 19.76
C VAL A 133 -7.32 0.22 20.27
N ASN A 134 -7.26 -0.82 21.10
CA ASN A 134 -5.99 -1.40 21.55
C ASN A 134 -5.20 -1.96 20.33
N PRO A 135 -3.90 -1.62 20.17
CA PRO A 135 -3.04 -2.17 19.13
C PRO A 135 -3.01 -3.70 19.02
N GLU A 136 -3.25 -4.42 20.10
CA GLU A 136 -3.25 -5.90 20.12
C GLU A 136 -4.35 -6.50 19.24
N HIS A 137 -5.44 -5.77 18.99
CA HIS A 137 -6.54 -6.18 18.13
C HIS A 137 -6.37 -5.73 16.66
N LEU A 138 -5.28 -5.00 16.35
CA LEU A 138 -4.93 -4.57 15.00
C LEU A 138 -3.90 -5.53 14.39
N HIS A 139 -4.32 -6.24 13.34
CA HIS A 139 -3.48 -7.22 12.67
C HIS A 139 -3.01 -6.70 11.30
N SER A 140 -1.69 -6.49 11.19
CA SER A 140 -1.04 -6.15 9.91
C SER A 140 -0.97 -7.37 9.01
N LEU A 141 -1.40 -7.24 7.76
CA LEU A 141 -1.41 -8.30 6.76
C LEU A 141 -0.97 -7.78 5.39
N ILE A 142 -0.04 -8.48 4.74
CA ILE A 142 0.41 -8.17 3.39
C ILE A 142 0.01 -9.32 2.45
N SER A 143 -0.57 -8.99 1.30
CA SER A 143 -0.98 -9.96 0.28
C SER A 143 -0.29 -9.71 -1.06
N PHE A 144 0.50 -10.68 -1.52
CA PHE A 144 1.09 -10.68 -2.86
C PHE A 144 0.24 -11.50 -3.83
N VAL A 145 -0.43 -10.84 -4.77
CA VAL A 145 -1.39 -11.47 -5.71
C VAL A 145 -0.90 -11.55 -7.16
N GLY A 146 0.33 -11.10 -7.44
CA GLY A 146 0.88 -11.05 -8.80
C GLY A 146 1.68 -12.27 -9.25
N GLY A 147 1.72 -13.36 -8.47
CA GLY A 147 2.54 -14.54 -8.81
C GLY A 147 4.04 -14.33 -8.58
N SER A 148 4.41 -13.58 -7.55
CA SER A 148 5.79 -13.52 -7.06
C SER A 148 6.18 -14.77 -6.29
N THR A 149 7.48 -14.95 -6.05
CA THR A 149 8.03 -15.97 -5.14
C THR A 149 8.97 -15.31 -4.14
N PHE A 150 8.76 -15.56 -2.86
CA PHE A 150 9.69 -15.11 -1.82
C PHE A 150 10.98 -15.93 -1.87
N LYS A 151 12.13 -15.26 -1.84
CA LYS A 151 13.46 -15.89 -1.79
C LYS A 151 14.16 -15.70 -0.44
N THR A 152 13.47 -15.09 0.51
CA THR A 152 13.86 -14.95 1.91
C THR A 152 12.69 -15.39 2.79
N ALA A 153 12.98 -15.77 4.02
CA ALA A 153 11.93 -16.10 4.99
C ALA A 153 11.01 -14.90 5.23
N MET A 154 9.71 -15.15 5.19
CA MET A 154 8.67 -14.15 5.42
C MET A 154 7.90 -14.49 6.70
N PRO A 155 7.51 -13.49 7.49
CA PRO A 155 6.60 -13.73 8.61
C PRO A 155 5.25 -14.23 8.12
N ALA A 156 4.49 -14.88 9.00
CA ALA A 156 3.20 -15.50 8.68
C ALA A 156 2.17 -14.51 8.10
N ASN A 157 2.29 -13.23 8.45
CA ASN A 157 1.41 -12.17 7.98
C ASN A 157 1.81 -11.55 6.64
N VAL A 158 2.84 -12.10 5.96
CA VAL A 158 3.18 -11.78 4.58
C VAL A 158 2.87 -12.98 3.72
N THR A 159 1.78 -12.88 2.97
CA THR A 159 1.15 -14.01 2.29
C THR A 159 1.22 -13.88 0.77
N GLN A 160 0.98 -15.00 0.07
CA GLN A 160 0.88 -15.05 -1.39
C GLN A 160 -0.46 -15.64 -1.81
N GLY A 161 -1.02 -15.15 -2.92
CA GLY A 161 -2.28 -15.62 -3.48
C GLY A 161 -3.42 -15.53 -2.48
N ILE A 162 -4.10 -16.66 -2.21
CA ILE A 162 -5.21 -16.75 -1.25
C ILE A 162 -4.77 -16.87 0.22
N GLY A 163 -3.45 -16.85 0.51
CA GLY A 163 -2.92 -17.09 1.85
C GLY A 163 -3.45 -16.12 2.91
N PHE A 164 -3.78 -14.89 2.54
CA PHE A 164 -4.34 -13.89 3.43
C PHE A 164 -5.67 -14.32 4.09
N ILE A 165 -6.49 -15.13 3.40
CA ILE A 165 -7.73 -15.68 3.94
C ILE A 165 -7.44 -16.61 5.10
N ARG A 166 -6.50 -17.55 4.92
CA ARG A 166 -6.08 -18.49 5.96
C ARG A 166 -5.53 -17.76 7.17
N TYR A 167 -4.77 -16.68 6.95
CA TYR A 167 -4.26 -15.84 8.02
C TYR A 167 -5.40 -15.15 8.78
N ILE A 168 -6.38 -14.55 8.11
CA ILE A 168 -7.52 -13.91 8.79
C ILE A 168 -8.32 -14.95 9.60
N GLN A 169 -8.56 -16.12 9.03
CA GLN A 169 -9.37 -17.18 9.64
C GLN A 169 -8.65 -17.97 10.75
N SER A 170 -7.33 -17.80 10.91
CA SER A 170 -6.61 -18.42 12.04
C SER A 170 -6.91 -17.75 13.38
N PHE A 171 -7.54 -16.57 13.38
CA PHE A 171 -7.95 -15.87 14.59
C PHE A 171 -9.35 -16.32 14.99
N GLN A 172 -9.48 -16.88 16.18
CA GLN A 172 -10.74 -17.43 16.71
C GLN A 172 -11.16 -16.84 18.05
N GLN A 173 -10.27 -16.10 18.72
CA GLN A 173 -10.58 -15.46 19.99
C GLN A 173 -11.51 -14.28 19.76
N LEU A 174 -12.66 -14.26 20.44
CA LEU A 174 -13.56 -13.12 20.43
C LEU A 174 -12.94 -11.99 21.25
N VAL A 175 -12.74 -10.85 20.59
CA VAL A 175 -12.23 -9.60 21.18
C VAL A 175 -13.22 -8.44 21.01
N PHE A 176 -14.19 -8.57 20.11
CA PHE A 176 -15.29 -7.62 19.92
C PHE A 176 -16.64 -8.35 19.84
N SER A 177 -17.67 -7.75 20.41
CA SER A 177 -19.08 -8.08 20.17
C SER A 177 -19.52 -7.62 18.78
N ALA A 178 -20.64 -8.16 18.28
CA ALA A 178 -21.21 -7.73 17.00
C ALA A 178 -21.54 -6.23 16.99
N THR A 179 -22.06 -5.70 18.11
CA THR A 179 -22.37 -4.28 18.28
C THR A 179 -21.14 -3.41 18.25
N GLU A 180 -20.03 -3.85 18.86
CA GLU A 180 -18.75 -3.13 18.78
C GLU A 180 -18.20 -3.12 17.36
N VAL A 181 -18.31 -4.23 16.63
CA VAL A 181 -17.89 -4.30 15.22
C VAL A 181 -18.67 -3.31 14.36
N ASP A 182 -19.99 -3.21 14.55
CA ASP A 182 -20.83 -2.26 13.81
C ASP A 182 -20.54 -0.80 14.22
N ALA A 183 -20.24 -0.54 15.50
CA ALA A 183 -19.80 0.77 15.96
C ALA A 183 -18.44 1.17 15.35
N LEU A 184 -17.47 0.25 15.30
CA LEU A 184 -16.17 0.45 14.63
C LEU A 184 -16.35 0.73 13.14
N LEU A 185 -17.26 0.01 12.48
CA LEU A 185 -17.59 0.24 11.08
C LEU A 185 -18.12 1.65 10.87
N HIS A 186 -19.07 2.07 11.69
CA HIS A 186 -19.65 3.42 11.62
C HIS A 186 -18.59 4.50 11.86
N THR A 187 -17.77 4.37 12.90
CA THR A 187 -16.65 5.29 13.20
C THR A 187 -15.66 5.37 12.04
N LEU A 188 -15.33 4.25 11.40
CA LEU A 188 -14.42 4.25 10.26
C LEU A 188 -15.05 4.88 9.02
N GLN A 189 -16.34 4.68 8.81
CA GLN A 189 -17.09 5.26 7.69
C GLN A 189 -17.24 6.78 7.81
N THR A 190 -17.42 7.31 9.03
CA THR A 190 -17.51 8.74 9.28
C THR A 190 -16.14 9.41 9.38
N GLY A 191 -15.13 8.71 9.91
CA GLY A 191 -13.76 9.22 10.07
C GLY A 191 -12.92 9.21 8.79
N ARG A 192 -13.28 8.39 7.79
CA ARG A 192 -12.58 8.37 6.50
C ARG A 192 -12.92 9.58 5.63
N ARG A 193 -12.00 9.94 4.75
CA ARG A 193 -12.29 10.88 3.66
C ARG A 193 -13.21 10.22 2.63
N ALA A 194 -14.02 11.05 1.96
CA ALA A 194 -14.94 10.59 0.93
C ALA A 194 -14.19 9.80 -0.17
N PRO A 195 -14.67 8.62 -0.59
CA PRO A 195 -14.02 7.79 -1.61
C PRO A 195 -14.20 8.37 -3.02
N THR A 196 -13.62 9.55 -3.26
CA THR A 196 -13.74 10.28 -4.53
C THR A 196 -12.42 10.31 -5.29
N LEU A 197 -12.49 10.57 -6.60
CA LEU A 197 -11.30 10.82 -7.42
C LEU A 197 -10.49 12.02 -6.91
N ALA A 198 -11.15 13.03 -6.35
CA ALA A 198 -10.48 14.19 -5.76
C ALA A 198 -9.62 13.78 -4.57
N THR A 199 -10.16 12.97 -3.65
CA THR A 199 -9.43 12.43 -2.50
C THR A 199 -8.25 11.56 -2.95
N HIS A 200 -8.43 10.73 -3.97
CA HIS A 200 -7.34 9.94 -4.53
C HIS A 200 -6.23 10.82 -5.14
N ARG A 201 -6.59 11.84 -5.92
CA ARG A 201 -5.63 12.79 -6.51
C ARG A 201 -4.83 13.53 -5.44
N GLU A 202 -5.51 14.04 -4.41
CA GLU A 202 -4.86 14.72 -3.29
C GLU A 202 -3.92 13.77 -2.54
N HIS A 203 -4.34 12.52 -2.32
CA HIS A 203 -3.49 11.51 -1.70
C HIS A 203 -2.21 11.27 -2.51
N VAL A 204 -2.33 11.08 -3.83
CA VAL A 204 -1.18 10.88 -4.73
C VAL A 204 -0.26 12.12 -4.76
N GLN A 205 -0.82 13.33 -4.76
CA GLN A 205 -0.03 14.57 -4.70
C GLN A 205 0.73 14.68 -3.37
N ASN A 206 0.09 14.34 -2.24
CA ASN A 206 0.75 14.30 -0.94
C ASN A 206 1.90 13.29 -0.92
N LEU A 207 1.73 12.10 -1.51
CA LEU A 207 2.81 11.12 -1.66
C LEU A 207 3.98 11.68 -2.49
N LYS A 208 3.69 12.29 -3.64
CA LYS A 208 4.72 12.91 -4.50
C LYS A 208 5.52 13.98 -3.74
N ARG A 209 4.83 14.89 -3.04
CA ARG A 209 5.48 15.92 -2.21
C ARG A 209 6.32 15.32 -1.08
N ARG A 210 5.86 14.22 -0.46
CA ARG A 210 6.62 13.50 0.58
C ARG A 210 7.81 12.72 0.05
N SER A 211 7.80 12.32 -1.22
CA SER A 211 8.97 11.69 -1.86
C SER A 211 9.94 12.70 -2.46
N ASP A 212 9.50 13.95 -2.68
CA ASP A 212 10.32 14.99 -3.29
C ASP A 212 11.42 15.46 -2.31
N PRO A 213 12.71 15.28 -2.67
CA PRO A 213 13.83 15.76 -1.86
C PRO A 213 13.94 17.29 -1.81
N THR A 214 13.28 18.01 -2.72
CA THR A 214 13.37 19.48 -2.81
C THR A 214 12.19 20.19 -2.14
N ALA A 215 11.13 19.45 -1.79
CA ALA A 215 9.96 20.03 -1.16
C ALA A 215 10.29 20.55 0.25
N GLU A 216 9.83 21.77 0.54
CA GLU A 216 9.88 22.35 1.88
C GLU A 216 9.09 21.49 2.88
N ARG A 217 9.69 21.23 4.04
CA ARG A 217 9.09 20.42 5.11
C ARG A 217 9.29 21.10 6.45
N LEU A 218 8.23 21.13 7.24
CA LEU A 218 8.28 21.61 8.61
C LEU A 218 8.41 20.44 9.58
N CYS A 219 9.14 20.66 10.67
CA CYS A 219 9.32 19.68 11.72
C CYS A 219 8.01 19.52 12.51
N PRO A 220 7.45 18.31 12.63
CA PRO A 220 6.19 18.09 13.33
C PRO A 220 6.27 18.36 14.84
N LYS A 221 7.49 18.48 15.41
CA LYS A 221 7.70 18.71 16.84
C LYS A 221 7.82 20.19 17.20
N CYS A 222 8.41 21.01 16.33
CA CYS A 222 8.76 22.41 16.67
C CYS A 222 8.48 23.42 15.55
N GLY A 223 7.92 22.99 14.42
CA GLY A 223 7.61 23.86 13.29
C GLY A 223 8.81 24.33 12.46
N SER A 224 10.05 24.18 12.92
CA SER A 224 11.25 24.59 12.17
C SER A 224 11.45 23.75 10.90
N ALA A 225 12.12 24.30 9.88
CA ALA A 225 12.39 23.57 8.64
C ALA A 225 13.16 22.24 8.86
N LEU A 226 12.83 21.21 8.09
CA LEU A 226 13.60 19.99 7.97
C LEU A 226 14.60 20.13 6.83
N LEU A 227 15.86 19.77 7.09
CA LEU A 227 16.97 19.84 6.13
C LEU A 227 17.49 18.45 5.81
N ILE A 228 17.93 18.22 4.58
CA ILE A 228 18.60 16.97 4.20
C ILE A 228 19.96 16.92 4.87
N ARG A 229 20.21 15.84 5.59
CA ARG A 229 21.48 15.53 6.25
C ARG A 229 21.95 14.15 5.84
N THR A 230 23.26 13.95 5.82
CA THR A 230 23.88 12.67 5.48
C THR A 230 24.49 12.07 6.74
N VAL A 231 24.24 10.77 6.98
CA VAL A 231 24.89 10.02 8.06
C VAL A 231 26.40 9.95 7.77
N LYS A 232 27.20 10.46 8.69
CA LYS A 232 28.66 10.60 8.50
C LYS A 232 29.46 9.33 8.79
N SER A 233 28.94 8.42 9.61
CA SER A 233 29.71 7.25 10.09
C SER A 233 28.81 6.04 10.42
N GLY A 234 29.44 4.87 10.52
CA GLY A 234 28.78 3.59 10.84
C GLY A 234 28.22 2.85 9.62
N ALA A 235 27.51 1.75 9.86
CA ALA A 235 26.96 0.87 8.82
C ALA A 235 25.94 1.56 7.87
N LYS A 236 25.50 2.78 8.20
CA LYS A 236 24.57 3.59 7.41
C LYS A 236 25.23 4.86 6.86
N ALA A 237 26.56 4.96 6.90
CA ALA A 237 27.27 6.10 6.34
C ALA A 237 26.89 6.34 4.87
N GLY A 238 26.70 7.60 4.50
CA GLY A 238 26.24 8.00 3.16
C GLY A 238 24.72 7.99 2.98
N GLN A 239 23.92 7.43 3.90
CA GLN A 239 22.46 7.53 3.83
C GLN A 239 22.00 8.94 4.17
N GLN A 240 21.08 9.46 3.35
CA GLN A 240 20.45 10.75 3.61
C GLN A 240 19.22 10.57 4.52
N PHE A 241 18.89 11.61 5.29
CA PHE A 241 17.69 11.72 6.11
C PHE A 241 17.31 13.20 6.29
N TRP A 242 16.06 13.46 6.66
CA TRP A 242 15.58 14.78 7.05
C TRP A 242 15.87 15.02 8.53
N GLY A 243 16.63 16.06 8.87
CA GLY A 243 16.91 16.48 10.24
C GLY A 243 16.40 17.89 10.52
N CYS A 244 15.84 18.11 11.71
CA CYS A 244 15.36 19.43 12.11
C CYS A 244 16.48 20.48 12.09
N SER A 245 16.21 21.66 11.51
CA SER A 245 17.12 22.81 11.52
C SER A 245 17.40 23.31 12.93
N GLY A 246 16.46 23.14 13.86
CA GLY A 246 16.60 23.48 15.28
C GLY A 246 17.50 22.54 16.10
N PHE A 247 18.26 21.64 15.49
CA PHE A 247 19.27 20.83 16.18
C PHE A 247 20.36 21.73 16.81
N PRO A 248 20.81 21.49 18.05
CA PRO A 248 20.58 20.31 18.88
C PRO A 248 19.31 20.35 19.75
N LYS A 249 18.60 21.49 19.83
CA LYS A 249 17.41 21.68 20.67
C LYS A 249 16.24 20.77 20.23
N CYS A 250 16.12 20.53 18.92
CA CYS A 250 15.18 19.58 18.35
C CYS A 250 15.92 18.50 17.55
N ARG A 251 15.82 17.25 18.01
CA ARG A 251 16.52 16.08 17.41
C ARG A 251 15.62 15.23 16.50
N THR A 252 14.50 15.78 16.04
CA THR A 252 13.59 15.07 15.12
C THR A 252 14.31 14.71 13.83
N MET A 253 14.18 13.44 13.45
CA MET A 253 14.70 12.88 12.20
C MET A 253 13.57 12.17 11.48
N GLN A 254 13.52 12.28 10.15
CA GLN A 254 12.66 11.48 9.30
C GLN A 254 13.51 10.82 8.22
N SER A 255 13.31 9.52 7.97
CA SER A 255 13.95 8.88 6.83
C SER A 255 13.33 9.40 5.53
N PHE A 256 14.09 9.34 4.44
CA PHE A 256 13.50 9.33 3.11
C PHE A 256 12.50 8.18 2.95
#